data_AF-A0A1B1AS67-F1
#
_entry.id   AF-A0A1B1AS67-F1
#
_cell.length_a   1.000
_cell.length_b   1.000
_cell.length_c   1.000
_cell.angle_alpha   90.00
_cell.angle_beta   90.00
_cell.angle_gamma   90.00
#
_symmetry.space_group_name_H-M   'P 1'
#
loop_
_entity.id
_entity.type
_entity.pdbx_description
1 polymer ?
#
loop_
_entity_poly.entity_id
_entity_poly.type
_entity_poly.pdbx_seq_one_letter_code
_entity_poly.pdbx_strand_id
1 'polypeptide(L)'
;MGSRGEGPETLGEAVRLLAAEVEGHYGVPIEVVVVGDCVLDEKLNAQMQAMCEAMTNAAKHGGKGGAVQVYAEVEGRTVFVSVRDRGPGFDLDSIPADRMGVRESIIGRMQRNGGTARLRAVPEGGTEVELEMDRVQGDASSNGMTWLSLPSGSGDLVWSAVVARQYREAQREEEQTRQRERVRRLRRVRKAVGRAEACAVAGLFALAVVGYVISAFATRSVLESIQHGQFSPSDTAQIITAIGGLTTAVGLSIAAVLKALALLVHARADMVRARESLPPGEGAAVSDEAEPTT
;
A
#
# COMPACT_ATOMS: atom_id res chain seq x y z
N MET A 1 -31.77 4.73 33.31
CA MET A 1 -30.54 4.14 33.85
C MET A 1 -30.44 2.71 33.34
N GLY A 2 -29.53 2.47 32.40
CA GLY A 2 -29.12 1.14 31.91
C GLY A 2 -27.60 1.17 31.79
N SER A 3 -26.97 0.09 32.23
CA SER A 3 -25.55 -0.09 32.57
C SER A 3 -24.53 0.60 31.64
N ARG A 4 -23.58 1.33 32.27
CA ARG A 4 -22.31 1.80 31.72
C ARG A 4 -21.22 0.89 32.29
N GLY A 5 -20.41 0.25 31.44
CA GLY A 5 -18.98 0.01 31.76
C GLY A 5 -18.48 -1.41 32.02
N GLU A 6 -19.19 -2.46 31.64
CA GLU A 6 -18.63 -3.82 31.61
C GLU A 6 -18.54 -4.27 30.15
N GLY A 7 -17.34 -4.66 29.70
CA GLY A 7 -17.18 -5.40 28.46
C GLY A 7 -17.97 -6.72 28.53
N PRO A 8 -18.08 -7.48 27.43
CA PRO A 8 -18.89 -8.70 27.43
C PRO A 8 -18.48 -9.62 28.57
N GLU A 9 -19.43 -9.96 29.44
CA GLU A 9 -19.15 -10.82 30.59
C GLU A 9 -19.15 -12.30 30.20
N THR A 10 -19.89 -12.63 29.13
CA THR A 10 -20.07 -14.00 28.66
C THR A 10 -19.53 -14.23 27.25
N LEU A 11 -19.17 -15.48 26.96
CA LEU A 11 -18.69 -15.92 25.67
C LEU A 11 -19.71 -15.57 24.56
N GLY A 12 -20.98 -15.90 24.78
CA GLY A 12 -22.01 -15.66 23.78
C GLY A 12 -22.22 -14.18 23.46
N GLU A 13 -22.03 -13.30 24.44
CA GLU A 13 -22.07 -11.85 24.22
C GLU A 13 -20.84 -11.38 23.41
N ALA A 14 -19.64 -11.79 23.83
CA ALA A 14 -18.40 -11.40 23.16
C ALA A 14 -18.35 -11.84 21.69
N VAL A 15 -18.75 -13.08 21.39
CA VAL A 15 -18.75 -13.60 20.03
C VAL A 15 -19.67 -12.76 19.13
N ARG A 16 -20.88 -12.43 19.60
CA ARG A 16 -21.84 -11.65 18.82
C ARG A 16 -21.40 -10.20 18.64
N LEU A 17 -20.84 -9.57 19.68
CA LEU A 17 -20.31 -8.21 19.58
C LEU A 17 -19.15 -8.12 18.58
N LEU A 18 -18.19 -9.05 18.68
CA LEU A 18 -17.05 -9.09 17.75
C LEU A 18 -17.49 -9.35 16.31
N ALA A 19 -18.42 -10.28 16.11
CA ALA A 19 -18.94 -10.58 14.77
C ALA A 19 -19.65 -9.35 14.16
N ALA A 20 -20.52 -8.68 14.93
CA ALA A 20 -21.20 -7.49 14.46
C ALA A 20 -20.24 -6.34 14.10
N GLU A 21 -19.15 -6.20 14.87
CA GLU A 21 -18.13 -5.19 14.59
C GLU A 21 -17.38 -5.49 13.29
N VAL A 22 -16.92 -6.73 13.10
CA VAL A 22 -16.21 -7.14 11.88
C VAL A 22 -17.13 -7.05 10.66
N GLU A 23 -18.39 -7.49 10.78
CA GLU A 23 -19.39 -7.37 9.73
C GLU A 23 -19.61 -5.91 9.32
N GLY A 24 -19.80 -5.02 10.31
CA GLY A 24 -20.01 -3.59 10.06
C GLY A 24 -18.82 -2.90 9.38
N HIS A 25 -17.59 -3.36 9.64
CA HIS A 25 -16.39 -2.76 9.06
C HIS A 25 -16.11 -3.24 7.63
N TYR A 26 -16.21 -4.56 7.38
CA TYR A 26 -15.85 -5.14 6.09
C TYR A 26 -17.03 -5.31 5.14
N GLY A 27 -18.27 -5.16 5.62
CA GLY A 27 -19.49 -5.34 4.83
C GLY A 27 -19.72 -6.78 4.37
N VAL A 28 -19.13 -7.75 5.07
CA VAL A 28 -19.27 -9.19 4.81
C VAL A 28 -20.18 -9.79 5.88
N PRO A 29 -21.30 -10.45 5.51
CA PRO A 29 -22.20 -11.05 6.48
C PRO A 29 -21.49 -12.11 7.34
N ILE A 30 -21.73 -12.08 8.66
CA ILE A 30 -21.18 -13.07 9.59
C ILE A 30 -22.33 -13.83 10.28
N GLU A 31 -22.41 -15.13 10.02
CA GLU A 31 -23.40 -16.02 10.60
C GLU A 31 -22.85 -16.62 11.89
N VAL A 32 -23.42 -16.24 13.03
CA VAL A 32 -22.96 -16.68 14.36
C VAL A 32 -23.88 -17.73 14.94
N VAL A 33 -23.31 -18.86 15.36
CA VAL A 33 -23.98 -19.91 16.14
C VAL A 33 -23.20 -20.11 17.44
N VAL A 34 -23.87 -19.96 18.57
CA VAL A 34 -23.29 -20.19 19.91
C VAL A 34 -24.07 -21.28 20.62
N VAL A 35 -23.36 -22.29 21.12
CA VAL A 35 -23.92 -23.42 21.88
C VAL A 35 -23.29 -23.45 23.26
N GLY A 36 -24.11 -23.23 24.29
CA GLY A 36 -23.62 -23.03 25.66
C GLY A 36 -23.12 -21.61 25.89
N ASP A 37 -22.83 -21.30 27.15
CA ASP A 37 -22.28 -19.99 27.53
C ASP A 37 -21.41 -20.13 28.80
N CYS A 38 -20.46 -19.22 28.96
CA CYS A 38 -19.62 -19.15 30.14
C CYS A 38 -19.07 -17.75 30.35
N VAL A 39 -18.71 -17.45 31.60
CA VAL A 39 -17.99 -16.21 31.94
C VAL A 39 -16.60 -16.23 31.28
N LEU A 40 -16.19 -15.08 30.74
CA LEU A 40 -14.86 -14.94 30.16
C LEU A 40 -13.80 -14.84 31.25
N ASP A 41 -12.77 -15.68 31.13
CA ASP A 41 -11.52 -15.54 31.88
C ASP A 41 -10.41 -14.97 30.97
N GLU A 42 -9.22 -14.74 31.52
CA GLU A 42 -8.08 -14.19 30.77
C GLU A 42 -7.70 -15.06 29.55
N LYS A 43 -7.84 -16.38 29.65
CA LYS A 43 -7.52 -17.30 28.56
C LYS A 43 -8.56 -17.24 27.46
N LEU A 44 -9.84 -17.17 27.83
CA LEU A 44 -10.94 -16.99 26.90
C LEU A 44 -10.88 -15.63 26.22
N ASN A 45 -10.45 -14.57 26.92
CA ASN A 45 -10.17 -13.27 26.29
C ASN A 45 -9.08 -13.37 25.21
N ALA A 46 -8.01 -14.14 25.46
CA ALA A 46 -7.00 -14.39 24.44
C ALA A 46 -7.55 -15.18 23.24
N GLN A 47 -8.46 -16.14 23.48
CA GLN A 47 -9.17 -16.88 22.42
C GLN A 47 -10.10 -15.95 21.62
N MET A 48 -10.81 -15.02 22.26
CA MET A 48 -11.66 -14.02 21.58
C MET A 48 -10.84 -13.09 20.68
N GLN A 49 -9.65 -12.68 21.10
CA GLN A 49 -8.74 -11.91 20.26
C GLN A 49 -8.24 -12.72 19.05
N ALA A 50 -7.94 -14.01 19.23
CA ALA A 50 -7.57 -14.90 18.14
C ALA A 50 -8.73 -15.13 17.15
N MET A 51 -9.96 -15.27 17.66
CA MET A 51 -11.18 -15.39 16.85
C MET A 51 -11.45 -14.11 16.05
N CYS A 52 -11.32 -12.92 16.66
CA CYS A 52 -11.49 -11.66 15.95
C CYS A 52 -10.52 -11.51 14.77
N GLU A 53 -9.26 -11.90 14.97
CA GLU A 53 -8.26 -11.94 13.91
C GLU A 53 -8.62 -12.96 12.81
N ALA A 54 -9.13 -14.14 13.20
CA ALA A 54 -9.60 -15.14 12.25
C ALA A 54 -10.78 -14.62 11.40
N MET A 55 -11.79 -14.00 12.03
CA MET A 55 -12.93 -13.37 11.35
C MET A 55 -12.49 -12.23 10.42
N THR A 56 -11.52 -11.43 10.85
CA THR A 56 -10.95 -10.36 10.03
C THR A 56 -10.27 -10.89 8.78
N ASN A 57 -9.46 -11.94 8.93
CA ASN A 57 -8.78 -12.57 7.80
C ASN A 57 -9.79 -13.23 6.84
N ALA A 58 -10.81 -13.89 7.38
CA ALA A 58 -11.93 -14.43 6.62
C ALA A 58 -12.69 -13.33 5.85
N ALA A 59 -12.98 -12.20 6.48
CA ALA A 59 -13.68 -11.09 5.82
C ALA A 59 -12.84 -10.43 4.71
N LYS A 60 -11.54 -10.17 4.98
CA LYS A 60 -10.62 -9.56 4.01
C LYS A 60 -10.38 -10.42 2.78
N HIS A 61 -10.19 -11.72 2.97
CA HIS A 61 -9.70 -12.61 1.93
C HIS A 61 -10.78 -13.55 1.40
N GLY A 62 -11.70 -13.98 2.25
CA GLY A 62 -12.79 -14.90 1.93
C GLY A 62 -14.12 -14.23 1.62
N GLY A 63 -14.31 -12.93 1.89
CA GLY A 63 -15.60 -12.23 1.79
C GLY A 63 -16.27 -12.25 0.41
N LYS A 64 -15.52 -12.47 -0.68
CA LYS A 64 -16.09 -12.66 -2.02
C LYS A 64 -16.77 -14.02 -2.22
N GLY A 65 -16.48 -14.99 -1.35
CA GLY A 65 -16.99 -16.36 -1.41
C GLY A 65 -18.32 -16.58 -0.69
N GLY A 66 -18.82 -15.58 0.06
CA GLY A 66 -20.08 -15.64 0.79
C GLY A 66 -19.93 -15.27 2.27
N ALA A 67 -20.96 -15.58 3.05
CA ALA A 67 -20.99 -15.30 4.49
C ALA A 67 -19.91 -16.10 5.24
N VAL A 68 -19.29 -15.45 6.23
CA VAL A 68 -18.37 -16.08 7.17
C VAL A 68 -19.18 -16.77 8.26
N GLN A 69 -18.91 -18.04 8.53
CA GLN A 69 -19.60 -18.81 9.56
C GLN A 69 -18.73 -18.85 10.82
N VAL A 70 -19.33 -18.51 11.96
CA VAL A 70 -18.69 -18.55 13.26
C VAL A 70 -19.49 -19.49 14.15
N TYR A 71 -18.82 -20.52 14.65
CA TYR A 71 -19.38 -21.48 15.58
C TYR A 71 -18.61 -21.39 16.89
N ALA A 72 -19.31 -21.24 18.01
CA ALA A 72 -18.71 -21.29 19.34
C ALA A 72 -19.48 -22.30 20.19
N GLU A 73 -18.77 -23.17 20.88
CA GLU A 73 -19.33 -24.18 21.75
C GLU A 73 -18.58 -24.24 23.08
N VAL A 74 -19.33 -24.42 24.17
CA VAL A 74 -18.79 -24.69 25.50
C VAL A 74 -19.09 -26.13 25.86
N GLU A 75 -18.08 -27.00 25.78
CA GLU A 75 -18.17 -28.40 26.19
C GLU A 75 -17.43 -28.61 27.51
N GLY A 76 -18.17 -28.70 28.61
CA GLY A 76 -17.60 -28.99 29.92
C GLY A 76 -16.58 -27.94 30.37
N ARG A 77 -15.28 -28.21 30.25
CA ARG A 77 -14.18 -27.30 30.60
C ARG A 77 -13.50 -26.67 29.38
N THR A 78 -13.92 -27.03 28.18
CA THR A 78 -13.25 -26.62 26.96
C THR A 78 -14.19 -25.73 26.15
N VAL A 79 -13.65 -24.63 25.66
CA VAL A 79 -14.34 -23.71 24.76
C VAL A 79 -13.74 -23.91 23.38
N PHE A 80 -14.60 -24.29 22.45
CA PHE A 80 -14.26 -24.48 21.05
C PHE A 80 -14.84 -23.34 20.23
N VAL A 81 -14.06 -22.80 19.31
CA VAL A 81 -14.49 -21.78 18.36
C VAL A 81 -13.97 -22.15 16.98
N SER A 82 -14.86 -22.20 15.99
CA SER A 82 -14.51 -22.35 14.58
C SER A 82 -14.94 -21.14 13.78
N VAL A 83 -14.05 -20.64 12.92
CA VAL A 83 -14.34 -19.60 11.94
C VAL A 83 -14.09 -20.17 10.56
N ARG A 84 -15.13 -20.22 9.72
CA ARG A 84 -15.09 -20.78 8.38
C ARG A 84 -15.46 -19.73 7.33
N ASP A 85 -14.61 -19.59 6.32
CA ASP A 85 -14.88 -18.81 5.12
C ASP A 85 -15.14 -19.70 3.89
N ARG A 86 -15.62 -19.09 2.80
CA ARG A 86 -15.84 -19.76 1.49
C ARG A 86 -14.93 -19.19 0.40
N GLY A 87 -13.79 -18.65 0.80
CA GLY A 87 -12.81 -18.01 -0.07
C GLY A 87 -12.03 -18.99 -0.96
N PRO A 88 -10.98 -18.51 -1.64
CA PRO A 88 -10.13 -19.34 -2.50
C PRO A 88 -9.32 -20.42 -1.76
N GLY A 89 -9.42 -20.48 -0.43
CA GLY A 89 -8.63 -21.36 0.44
C GLY A 89 -7.29 -20.74 0.84
N PHE A 90 -6.78 -21.21 1.97
CA PHE A 90 -5.49 -20.78 2.53
C PHE A 90 -4.64 -22.01 2.82
N ASP A 91 -3.53 -22.14 2.10
CA ASP A 91 -2.53 -23.19 2.33
C ASP A 91 -1.36 -22.63 3.15
N LEU A 92 -1.28 -23.04 4.42
CA LEU A 92 -0.22 -22.65 5.35
C LEU A 92 1.17 -23.10 4.90
N ASP A 93 1.28 -24.23 4.20
CA ASP A 93 2.56 -24.81 3.78
C ASP A 93 3.13 -24.09 2.55
N SER A 94 2.26 -23.39 1.81
CA SER A 94 2.65 -22.55 0.67
C SER A 94 3.20 -21.17 1.07
N ILE A 95 3.07 -20.78 2.35
CA ILE A 95 3.44 -19.45 2.82
C ILE A 95 4.86 -19.45 3.40
N PRO A 96 5.79 -18.68 2.82
CA PRO A 96 7.14 -18.60 3.34
C PRO A 96 7.18 -18.02 4.76
N ALA A 97 8.11 -18.51 5.57
CA ALA A 97 8.23 -18.22 7.00
C ALA A 97 8.47 -16.73 7.33
N ASP A 98 8.69 -15.87 6.33
CA ASP A 98 8.82 -14.42 6.46
C ASP A 98 7.47 -13.69 6.49
N ARG A 99 6.36 -14.36 6.12
CA ARG A 99 4.98 -13.83 6.18
C ARG A 99 4.25 -14.35 7.44
N MET A 100 4.81 -14.03 8.60
CA MET A 100 4.44 -14.60 9.90
C MET A 100 3.09 -14.18 10.49
N GLY A 101 2.37 -13.24 9.86
CA GLY A 101 1.20 -12.57 10.44
C GLY A 101 0.22 -13.52 11.13
N VAL A 102 -0.35 -14.48 10.40
CA VAL A 102 -1.36 -15.43 10.92
C VAL A 102 -0.79 -16.43 11.94
N ARG A 103 0.44 -16.90 11.69
CA ARG A 103 1.10 -17.90 12.56
C ARG A 103 1.44 -17.30 13.92
N GLU A 104 1.84 -16.04 13.99
CA GLU A 104 2.12 -15.37 15.26
C GLU A 104 0.87 -14.78 15.94
N SER A 105 -0.08 -14.25 15.15
CA SER A 105 -1.25 -13.54 15.68
C SER A 105 -2.32 -14.48 16.24
N ILE A 106 -2.48 -15.68 15.67
CA ILE A 106 -3.46 -16.69 16.08
C ILE A 106 -2.77 -17.86 16.79
N ILE A 107 -1.92 -18.62 16.08
CA ILE A 107 -1.35 -19.87 16.62
C ILE A 107 -0.44 -19.57 17.81
N GLY A 108 0.49 -18.62 17.67
CA GLY A 108 1.39 -18.22 18.75
C GLY A 108 0.64 -17.65 19.95
N ARG A 109 -0.47 -16.94 19.73
CA ARG A 109 -1.31 -16.40 20.81
C ARG A 109 -2.02 -17.50 21.59
N MET A 110 -2.63 -18.46 20.90
CA MET A 110 -3.31 -19.59 21.55
C MET A 110 -2.31 -20.41 22.37
N GLN A 111 -1.17 -20.75 21.78
CA GLN A 111 -0.12 -21.53 22.46
C GLN A 111 0.41 -20.85 23.73
N ARG A 112 0.66 -19.54 23.69
CA ARG A 112 1.12 -18.79 24.88
C ARG A 112 0.12 -18.79 26.03
N ASN A 113 -1.17 -18.95 25.75
CA ASN A 113 -2.24 -18.97 26.75
C ASN A 113 -2.68 -20.40 27.12
N GLY A 114 -2.00 -21.41 26.57
CA GLY A 114 -2.28 -22.83 26.86
C GLY A 114 -3.43 -23.42 26.03
N GLY A 115 -3.84 -22.76 24.95
CA GLY A 115 -4.83 -23.26 24.00
C GLY A 115 -4.20 -23.77 22.70
N THR A 116 -5.04 -24.36 21.86
CA THR A 116 -4.64 -24.92 20.56
C THR A 116 -5.31 -24.16 19.43
N ALA A 117 -4.59 -23.94 18.33
CA ALA A 117 -5.14 -23.43 17.08
C ALA A 117 -4.83 -24.40 15.95
N ARG A 118 -5.82 -24.72 15.12
CA ARG A 118 -5.65 -25.48 13.88
C ARG A 118 -6.25 -24.70 12.74
N LEU A 119 -5.54 -24.67 11.62
CA LEU A 119 -6.00 -24.04 10.40
C LEU A 119 -6.03 -25.12 9.34
N ARG A 120 -7.16 -25.25 8.64
CA ARG A 120 -7.36 -26.27 7.61
C ARG A 120 -7.97 -25.63 6.38
N ALA A 121 -7.52 -26.06 5.22
CA ALA A 121 -8.22 -25.78 3.97
C ALA A 121 -9.45 -26.69 3.89
N VAL A 122 -10.59 -26.12 3.51
CA VAL A 122 -11.84 -26.89 3.38
C VAL A 122 -11.93 -27.46 1.97
N PRO A 123 -12.27 -28.75 1.78
CA PRO A 123 -12.33 -29.38 0.46
C PRO A 123 -13.27 -28.69 -0.54
N GLU A 124 -14.32 -28.05 -0.03
CA GLU A 124 -15.34 -27.34 -0.81
C GLU A 124 -14.95 -25.89 -1.14
N GLY A 125 -13.75 -25.46 -0.75
CA GLY A 125 -13.26 -24.08 -0.86
C GLY A 125 -13.32 -23.34 0.48
N GLY A 126 -12.29 -22.52 0.73
CA GLY A 126 -12.18 -21.66 1.91
C GLY A 126 -11.24 -22.19 2.99
N THR A 127 -11.18 -21.44 4.08
CA THR A 127 -10.34 -21.73 5.24
C THR A 127 -11.22 -21.95 6.47
N GLU A 128 -10.85 -22.93 7.28
CA GLU A 128 -11.42 -23.12 8.62
C GLU A 128 -10.32 -22.94 9.66
N VAL A 129 -10.59 -22.08 10.65
CA VAL A 129 -9.73 -21.84 11.80
C VAL A 129 -10.43 -22.36 13.05
N GLU A 130 -9.88 -23.40 13.64
CA GLU A 130 -10.35 -23.99 14.89
C GLU A 130 -9.48 -23.50 16.05
N LEU A 131 -10.13 -23.03 17.12
CA LEU A 131 -9.50 -22.52 18.33
C LEU A 131 -10.08 -23.25 19.52
N GLU A 132 -9.22 -23.84 20.34
CA GLU A 132 -9.61 -24.61 21.51
C GLU A 132 -8.89 -24.06 22.76
N MET A 133 -9.65 -23.80 23.82
CA MET A 133 -9.11 -23.26 25.06
C MET A 133 -9.81 -23.89 26.27
N ASP A 134 -9.03 -24.27 27.28
CA ASP A 134 -9.58 -24.70 28.55
C ASP A 134 -9.92 -23.50 29.45
N ARG A 135 -11.16 -23.48 29.94
CA ARG A 135 -11.63 -22.51 30.93
C ARG A 135 -11.19 -22.90 32.34
N VAL A 136 -10.87 -21.91 33.15
CA VAL A 136 -10.60 -22.15 34.57
C VAL A 136 -11.93 -22.44 35.29
N GLN A 137 -12.01 -23.55 36.03
CA GLN A 137 -13.17 -23.79 36.90
C GLN A 137 -13.20 -22.71 37.99
N GLY A 138 -14.19 -21.83 37.95
CA GLY A 138 -14.61 -21.10 39.13
C GLY A 138 -15.43 -22.04 40.01
N ASP A 139 -14.86 -22.54 41.10
CA ASP A 139 -15.66 -23.02 42.22
C ASP A 139 -16.50 -21.82 42.70
N ALA A 140 -17.83 -21.92 42.56
CA ALA A 140 -18.76 -20.89 43.05
C ALA A 140 -18.84 -20.81 44.59
N SER A 141 -17.84 -21.33 45.31
CA SER A 141 -17.85 -21.38 46.77
C SER A 141 -16.44 -21.62 47.33
N SER A 142 -15.63 -20.56 47.45
CA SER A 142 -14.86 -20.26 48.68
C SER A 142 -13.95 -19.04 48.50
N ASN A 143 -14.25 -18.01 49.31
CA ASN A 143 -13.39 -16.96 49.87
C ASN A 143 -12.15 -16.47 49.09
N GLY A 144 -12.24 -15.20 48.69
CA GLY A 144 -11.23 -14.20 49.09
C GLY A 144 -9.90 -14.25 48.36
N MET A 145 -9.89 -13.92 47.07
CA MET A 145 -8.68 -13.41 46.43
C MET A 145 -8.93 -11.97 45.98
N THR A 146 -8.36 -11.04 46.73
CA THR A 146 -8.39 -9.60 46.47
C THR A 146 -7.77 -9.32 45.10
N TRP A 147 -8.60 -8.92 44.14
CA TRP A 147 -8.13 -8.20 42.96
C TRP A 147 -7.32 -7.01 43.44
N LEU A 148 -6.01 -7.03 43.18
CA LEU A 148 -5.16 -5.85 43.33
C LEU A 148 -5.85 -4.74 42.52
N SER A 149 -6.29 -3.70 43.22
CA SER A 149 -7.19 -2.67 42.73
C SER A 149 -6.66 -2.03 41.45
N LEU A 150 -7.18 -2.46 40.30
CA LEU A 150 -7.20 -1.66 39.08
C LEU A 150 -8.39 -0.71 39.18
N PRO A 151 -8.26 0.56 38.73
CA PRO A 151 -9.39 1.47 38.69
C PRO A 151 -10.52 0.85 37.85
N SER A 152 -11.73 0.84 38.39
CA SER A 152 -12.94 0.20 37.81
C SER A 152 -13.49 0.93 36.57
N GLY A 153 -12.62 1.28 35.63
CA GLY A 153 -12.97 1.88 34.35
C GLY A 153 -12.10 1.39 33.19
N SER A 154 -11.43 0.25 33.34
CA SER A 154 -10.37 -0.21 32.43
C SER A 154 -10.77 -1.30 31.43
N GLY A 155 -11.93 -1.96 31.58
CA GLY A 155 -12.42 -2.97 30.65
C GLY A 155 -12.74 -2.40 29.26
N ASP A 156 -13.54 -1.33 29.22
CA ASP A 156 -13.84 -0.57 27.99
C ASP A 156 -12.58 0.05 27.36
N LEU A 157 -11.61 0.47 28.17
CA LEU A 157 -10.38 1.10 27.70
C LEU A 157 -9.41 0.10 27.08
N VAL A 158 -9.31 -1.13 27.59
CA VAL A 158 -8.44 -2.17 26.99
C VAL A 158 -9.09 -2.74 25.73
N TRP A 159 -10.40 -3.00 25.74
CA TRP A 159 -11.15 -3.50 24.59
C TRP A 159 -11.16 -2.48 23.43
N SER A 160 -11.52 -1.23 23.70
CA SER A 160 -11.45 -0.16 22.70
C SER A 160 -10.02 0.21 22.30
N ALA A 161 -9.01 0.08 23.18
CA ALA A 161 -7.62 0.38 22.81
C ALA A 161 -6.96 -0.70 21.97
N VAL A 162 -7.24 -1.99 22.19
CA VAL A 162 -6.73 -3.08 21.35
C VAL A 162 -7.32 -2.95 19.95
N VAL A 163 -8.63 -2.79 19.87
CA VAL A 163 -9.38 -2.59 18.63
C VAL A 163 -8.95 -1.27 17.94
N ALA A 164 -8.85 -0.15 18.66
CA ALA A 164 -8.35 1.11 18.10
C ALA A 164 -6.87 1.07 17.72
N ARG A 165 -6.05 0.21 18.35
CA ARG A 165 -4.66 -0.02 17.93
C ARG A 165 -4.62 -0.74 16.60
N GLN A 166 -5.43 -1.77 16.42
CA GLN A 166 -5.56 -2.50 15.16
C GLN A 166 -6.13 -1.61 14.04
N TYR A 167 -7.14 -0.78 14.32
CA TYR A 167 -7.66 0.20 13.35
C TYR A 167 -6.61 1.26 12.97
N ARG A 168 -5.85 1.79 13.93
CA ARG A 168 -4.77 2.75 13.64
C ARG A 168 -3.64 2.14 12.82
N GLU A 169 -3.36 0.85 13.00
CA GLU A 169 -2.34 0.14 12.22
C GLU A 169 -2.83 -0.11 10.79
N ALA A 170 -4.08 -0.55 10.60
CA ALA A 170 -4.69 -0.70 9.27
C ALA A 170 -4.77 0.63 8.50
N GLN A 171 -5.19 1.72 9.16
CA GLN A 171 -5.21 3.06 8.57
C GLN A 171 -3.79 3.53 8.17
N ARG A 172 -2.78 3.27 9.01
CA ARG A 172 -1.39 3.60 8.69
C ARG A 172 -0.87 2.80 7.51
N GLU A 173 -1.26 1.54 7.35
CA GLU A 173 -0.88 0.72 6.20
C GLU A 173 -1.55 1.19 4.91
N GLU A 174 -2.84 1.55 4.96
CA GLU A 174 -3.55 2.14 3.82
C GLU A 174 -2.97 3.51 3.45
N GLU A 175 -2.73 4.39 4.43
CA GLU A 175 -2.10 5.69 4.22
C GLU A 175 -0.68 5.54 3.69
N GLN A 176 0.12 4.62 4.23
CA GLN A 176 1.46 4.33 3.71
C GLN A 176 1.40 3.77 2.29
N THR A 177 0.42 2.94 1.97
CA THR A 177 0.25 2.39 0.62
C THR A 177 -0.14 3.49 -0.36
N ARG A 178 -1.14 4.32 -0.01
CA ARG A 178 -1.54 5.50 -0.78
C ARG A 178 -0.39 6.49 -0.94
N GLN A 179 0.38 6.73 0.12
CA GLN A 179 1.55 7.62 0.08
C GLN A 179 2.67 7.04 -0.79
N ARG A 180 2.95 5.73 -0.69
CA ARG A 180 3.91 5.02 -1.56
C ARG A 180 3.48 5.07 -3.02
N GLU A 181 2.19 4.90 -3.31
CA GLU A 181 1.64 5.01 -4.66
C GLU A 181 1.71 6.44 -5.19
N ARG A 182 1.37 7.44 -4.36
CA ARG A 182 1.51 8.87 -4.71
C ARG A 182 2.96 9.20 -5.05
N VAL A 183 3.92 8.77 -4.23
CA VAL A 183 5.36 8.96 -4.50
C VAL A 183 5.80 8.22 -5.78
N ARG A 184 5.32 6.99 -6.01
CA ARG A 184 5.61 6.24 -7.24
C ARG A 184 5.05 6.94 -8.48
N ARG A 185 3.82 7.46 -8.42
CA ARG A 185 3.16 8.20 -9.50
C ARG A 185 3.94 9.48 -9.82
N LEU A 186 4.27 10.28 -8.82
CA LEU A 186 5.06 11.50 -8.98
C LEU A 186 6.45 11.21 -9.57
N ARG A 187 7.13 10.15 -9.10
CA ARG A 187 8.42 9.73 -9.68
C ARG A 187 8.30 9.33 -11.15
N ARG A 188 7.22 8.63 -11.55
CA ARG A 188 6.99 8.25 -12.96
C ARG A 188 6.78 9.49 -13.84
N VAL A 189 5.93 10.42 -13.41
CA VAL A 189 5.66 11.67 -14.15
C VAL A 189 6.94 12.48 -14.31
N ARG A 190 7.69 12.72 -13.23
CA ARG A 190 8.96 13.47 -13.29
C ARG A 190 9.98 12.81 -14.22
N LYS A 191 10.06 11.48 -14.21
CA LYS A 191 10.98 10.72 -15.09
C LYS A 191 10.55 10.79 -16.57
N ALA A 192 9.24 10.84 -16.85
CA ALA A 192 8.71 11.01 -18.20
C ALA A 192 8.97 12.41 -18.74
N VAL A 193 8.72 13.46 -17.94
CA VAL A 193 9.01 14.85 -18.30
C VAL A 193 10.50 15.03 -18.60
N GLY A 194 11.39 14.57 -17.71
CA GLY A 194 12.83 14.67 -17.95
C GLY A 194 13.32 13.94 -19.21
N ARG A 195 12.69 12.81 -19.58
CA ARG A 195 12.98 12.12 -20.85
C ARG A 195 12.51 12.93 -22.06
N ALA A 196 11.33 13.53 -22.01
CA ALA A 196 10.81 14.36 -23.10
C ALA A 196 11.71 15.60 -23.33
N GLU A 197 12.14 16.24 -22.26
CA GLU A 197 13.07 17.39 -22.33
C GLU A 197 14.43 17.00 -22.91
N ALA A 198 15.00 15.86 -22.48
CA ALA A 198 16.24 15.33 -23.04
C ALA A 198 16.11 14.99 -24.53
N CYS A 199 14.99 14.35 -24.94
CA CYS A 199 14.71 14.09 -26.35
C CYS A 199 14.61 15.39 -27.16
N ALA A 200 14.02 16.45 -26.62
CA ALA A 200 13.92 17.74 -27.29
C ALA A 200 15.30 18.38 -27.51
N VAL A 201 16.20 18.32 -26.52
CA VAL A 201 17.59 18.78 -26.66
C VAL A 201 18.34 17.95 -27.71
N ALA A 202 18.20 16.61 -27.66
CA ALA A 202 18.81 15.72 -28.65
C ALA A 202 18.30 15.99 -30.07
N GLY A 203 17.00 16.27 -30.23
CA GLY A 203 16.41 16.65 -31.51
C GLY A 203 17.00 17.93 -32.09
N LEU A 204 17.24 18.96 -31.26
CA LEU A 204 17.91 20.20 -31.70
C LEU A 204 19.34 19.93 -32.18
N PHE A 205 20.11 19.10 -31.47
CA PHE A 205 21.44 18.71 -31.91
C PHE A 205 21.40 17.90 -33.21
N ALA A 206 20.46 16.97 -33.36
CA ALA A 206 20.31 16.19 -34.59
C ALA A 206 20.01 17.09 -35.79
N LEU A 207 19.10 18.06 -35.65
CA LEU A 207 18.81 19.04 -36.69
C LEU A 207 20.01 19.94 -37.00
N ALA A 208 20.78 20.33 -35.98
CA ALA A 208 22.02 21.08 -36.18
C ALA A 208 23.04 20.29 -37.01
N VAL A 209 23.22 18.99 -36.71
CA VAL A 209 24.10 18.09 -37.48
C VAL A 209 23.67 18.02 -38.94
N VAL A 210 22.37 17.89 -39.22
CA VAL A 210 21.85 17.91 -40.60
C VAL A 210 22.22 19.21 -41.31
N GLY A 211 22.08 20.36 -40.66
CA GLY A 211 22.48 21.66 -41.22
C GLY A 211 23.97 21.73 -41.54
N TYR A 212 24.85 21.22 -40.65
CA TYR A 212 26.29 21.13 -40.92
C TYR A 212 26.62 20.20 -42.08
N VAL A 213 25.92 19.08 -42.22
CA VAL A 213 26.12 18.13 -43.33
C VAL A 213 25.72 18.76 -44.66
N ILE A 214 24.57 19.43 -44.73
CA ILE A 214 24.12 20.16 -45.91
C ILE A 214 25.15 21.23 -46.29
N SER A 215 25.62 21.99 -45.30
CA SER A 215 26.64 23.02 -45.50
C SER A 215 27.93 22.43 -46.07
N ALA A 216 28.44 21.36 -45.46
CA ALA A 216 29.66 20.69 -45.91
C ALA A 216 29.54 20.12 -47.32
N PHE A 217 28.39 19.56 -47.68
CA PHE A 217 28.15 19.05 -49.04
C PHE A 217 28.15 20.19 -50.06
N ALA A 218 27.45 21.28 -49.78
CA ALA A 218 27.42 22.46 -50.65
C ALA A 218 28.82 23.09 -50.80
N THR A 219 29.60 23.19 -49.71
CA THR A 219 30.98 23.68 -49.76
C THR A 219 31.90 22.77 -50.58
N ARG A 220 31.77 21.44 -50.45
CA ARG A 220 32.56 20.50 -51.26
C ARG A 220 32.31 20.68 -52.75
N SER A 221 31.05 20.78 -53.14
CA SER A 221 30.66 21.00 -54.53
C SER A 221 31.27 22.30 -55.10
N VAL A 222 31.20 23.41 -54.36
CA VAL A 222 31.82 24.67 -54.77
C VAL A 222 33.35 24.54 -54.89
N LEU A 223 33.99 23.85 -53.96
CA LEU A 223 35.45 23.66 -53.96
C LEU A 223 35.91 22.84 -55.18
N GLU A 224 35.16 21.79 -55.54
CA GLU A 224 35.40 20.99 -56.74
C GLU A 224 35.29 21.84 -58.01
N SER A 225 34.25 22.69 -58.13
CA SER A 225 34.09 23.62 -59.26
C SER A 225 35.29 24.57 -59.42
N ILE A 226 35.81 25.10 -58.30
CA ILE A 226 36.97 26.00 -58.30
C ILE A 226 38.24 25.28 -58.75
N GLN A 227 38.49 24.06 -58.24
CA GLN A 227 39.68 23.28 -58.57
C GLN A 227 39.77 22.92 -60.06
N HIS A 228 38.64 22.74 -60.74
CA HIS A 228 38.58 22.44 -62.17
C HIS A 228 38.53 23.70 -63.05
N GLY A 229 38.53 24.90 -62.47
CA GLY A 229 38.44 26.17 -63.20
C GLY A 229 37.08 26.43 -63.86
N GLN A 230 36.02 25.74 -63.42
CA GLN A 230 34.67 25.76 -64.03
C GLN A 230 33.65 26.58 -63.20
N PHE A 231 34.11 27.60 -62.48
CA PHE A 231 33.23 28.41 -61.64
C PHE A 231 32.14 29.10 -62.47
N SER A 232 30.88 28.87 -62.10
CA SER A 232 29.71 29.28 -62.86
C SER A 232 28.67 29.98 -61.98
N PRO A 233 27.73 30.76 -62.54
CA PRO A 233 26.69 31.43 -61.76
C PRO A 233 25.84 30.47 -60.91
N SER A 234 25.72 29.19 -61.27
CA SER A 234 25.02 28.18 -60.47
C SER A 234 25.71 27.84 -59.15
N ASP A 235 27.02 28.08 -59.02
CA ASP A 235 27.76 27.89 -57.76
C ASP A 235 27.33 28.92 -56.69
N THR A 236 26.79 30.07 -57.11
CA THR A 236 26.23 31.08 -56.20
C THR A 236 25.11 30.50 -55.33
N ALA A 237 24.26 29.64 -55.91
CA ALA A 237 23.19 28.98 -55.18
C ALA A 237 23.76 28.04 -54.09
N GLN A 238 24.84 27.31 -54.40
CA GLN A 238 25.50 26.42 -53.45
C GLN A 238 26.19 27.19 -52.33
N ILE A 239 26.80 28.34 -52.62
CA ILE A 239 27.36 29.24 -51.60
C ILE A 239 26.26 29.72 -50.64
N ILE A 240 25.11 30.14 -51.17
CA ILE A 240 23.97 30.55 -50.36
C ILE A 240 23.49 29.39 -49.48
N THR A 241 23.36 28.18 -50.02
CA THR A 241 22.99 26.98 -49.27
C THR A 241 24.01 26.65 -48.18
N ALA A 242 25.31 26.78 -48.47
CA ALA A 242 26.37 26.50 -47.50
C ALA A 242 26.30 27.46 -46.30
N ILE A 243 26.17 28.76 -46.56
CA ILE A 243 26.05 29.81 -45.53
C ILE A 243 24.75 29.65 -44.74
N GLY A 244 23.63 29.42 -45.44
CA GLY A 244 22.32 29.20 -44.82
C GLY A 244 22.34 27.98 -43.89
N GLY A 245 22.83 26.85 -44.38
CA GLY A 245 22.97 25.61 -43.59
C GLY A 245 23.84 25.80 -42.34
N LEU A 246 24.97 26.50 -42.49
CA LEU A 246 25.86 26.81 -41.36
C LEU A 246 25.19 27.69 -40.31
N THR A 247 24.51 28.75 -40.75
CA THR A 247 23.84 29.71 -39.86
C THR A 247 22.73 29.02 -39.05
N THR A 248 21.90 28.21 -39.70
CA THR A 248 20.85 27.43 -39.02
C THR A 248 21.46 26.41 -38.05
N ALA A 249 22.53 25.71 -38.45
CA ALA A 249 23.18 24.70 -37.61
C ALA A 249 23.79 25.30 -36.33
N VAL A 250 24.47 26.44 -36.44
CA VAL A 250 25.02 27.16 -35.29
C VAL A 250 23.90 27.63 -34.36
N GLY A 251 22.83 28.23 -34.92
CA GLY A 251 21.69 28.69 -34.14
C GLY A 251 21.01 27.56 -33.34
N LEU A 252 20.77 26.42 -33.99
CA LEU A 252 20.20 25.24 -33.33
C LEU A 252 21.12 24.65 -32.25
N SER A 253 22.44 24.66 -32.49
CA SER A 253 23.44 24.20 -31.51
C SER A 253 23.43 25.08 -30.25
N ILE A 254 23.40 26.40 -30.42
CA ILE A 254 23.31 27.35 -29.30
C ILE A 254 22.00 27.15 -28.54
N ALA A 255 20.87 27.03 -29.24
CA ALA A 255 19.58 26.79 -28.60
C ALA A 255 19.56 25.48 -27.79
N ALA A 256 20.17 24.41 -28.32
CA ALA A 256 20.29 23.13 -27.61
C ALA A 256 21.13 23.27 -26.33
N VAL A 257 22.26 23.97 -26.40
CA VAL A 257 23.13 24.22 -25.24
C VAL A 257 22.43 25.06 -24.19
N LEU A 258 21.77 26.16 -24.57
CA LEU A 258 21.02 27.02 -23.65
C LEU A 258 19.92 26.23 -22.93
N LYS A 259 19.17 25.40 -23.67
CA LYS A 259 18.13 24.55 -23.09
C LYS A 259 18.73 23.51 -22.13
N ALA A 260 19.84 22.87 -22.49
CA ALA A 260 20.53 21.92 -21.62
C ALA A 260 21.03 22.57 -20.32
N LEU A 261 21.61 23.77 -20.41
CA LEU A 261 22.05 24.54 -19.25
C LEU A 261 20.88 24.94 -18.34
N ALA A 262 19.77 25.39 -18.91
CA ALA A 262 18.57 25.70 -18.15
C ALA A 262 18.08 24.48 -17.35
N LEU A 263 18.00 23.31 -17.99
CA LEU A 263 17.63 22.06 -17.33
C LEU A 263 18.60 21.69 -16.19
N LEU A 264 19.91 21.87 -16.40
CA LEU A 264 20.92 21.59 -15.40
C LEU A 264 20.81 22.54 -14.19
N VAL A 265 20.57 23.83 -14.43
CA VAL A 265 20.39 24.83 -13.38
C VAL A 265 19.13 24.54 -12.57
N HIS A 266 18.01 24.22 -13.23
CA HIS A 266 16.78 23.83 -12.54
C HIS A 266 16.96 22.54 -11.73
N ALA A 267 17.59 21.51 -12.31
CA ALA A 267 17.88 20.27 -11.60
C ALA A 267 18.77 20.49 -10.37
N ARG A 268 19.78 21.37 -10.48
CA ARG A 268 20.66 21.75 -9.36
C ARG A 268 19.90 22.53 -8.29
N ALA A 269 19.05 23.48 -8.68
CA ALA A 269 18.23 24.25 -7.76
C ALA A 269 17.25 23.35 -6.98
N ASP A 270 16.63 22.39 -7.66
CA ASP A 270 15.77 21.38 -7.04
C ASP A 270 16.53 20.50 -6.05
N MET A 271 17.75 20.07 -6.39
CA MET A 271 18.59 19.28 -5.49
C MET A 271 18.96 20.04 -4.22
N VAL A 272 19.30 21.33 -4.33
CA VAL A 272 19.64 22.17 -3.17
C VAL A 272 18.42 22.33 -2.26
N ARG A 273 17.24 22.65 -2.82
CA ARG A 273 16.01 22.76 -2.03
C ARG A 273 15.61 21.45 -1.37
N ALA A 274 15.76 20.33 -2.06
CA ALA A 274 15.48 19.01 -1.51
C ALA A 274 16.40 18.66 -0.33
N ARG A 275 17.66 19.11 -0.36
CA ARG A 275 18.60 18.97 0.77
C ARG A 275 18.18 19.82 1.97
N GLU A 276 17.60 20.98 1.72
CA GLU A 276 17.16 21.95 2.75
C GLU A 276 15.72 21.71 3.23
N SER A 277 15.04 20.65 2.77
CA SER A 277 13.63 20.34 3.08
C SER A 277 12.65 21.47 2.73
N LEU A 278 13.01 22.31 1.75
CA LEU A 278 12.17 23.41 1.28
C LEU A 278 11.10 22.89 0.28
N PRO A 279 9.90 23.51 0.24
CA PRO A 279 8.89 23.17 -0.74
C PRO A 279 9.39 23.38 -2.18
N PRO A 280 8.87 22.61 -3.16
CA PRO A 280 9.27 22.74 -4.56
C PRO A 280 8.98 24.15 -5.06
N GLY A 281 9.83 24.65 -5.97
CA GLY A 281 9.63 25.99 -6.54
C GLY A 281 8.36 26.09 -7.37
N GLU A 282 7.78 27.29 -7.44
CA GLU A 282 6.49 27.63 -8.09
C GLU A 282 6.29 27.02 -9.48
N GLY A 283 7.34 26.67 -10.23
CA GLY A 283 7.24 25.98 -11.52
C GLY A 283 6.75 24.52 -11.47
N ALA A 284 6.70 23.87 -10.29
CA ALA A 284 6.29 22.47 -10.14
C ALA A 284 4.87 22.29 -9.55
N ALA A 285 4.23 23.36 -9.06
CA ALA A 285 2.95 23.29 -8.35
C ALA A 285 1.70 23.47 -9.25
N VAL A 286 1.86 23.89 -10.51
CA VAL A 286 0.73 24.23 -11.40
C VAL A 286 0.19 23.01 -12.17
N SER A 287 -0.16 21.92 -11.48
CA SER A 287 -0.82 20.78 -12.14
C SER A 287 -1.79 19.95 -11.28
N ASP A 288 -2.02 20.28 -10.00
CA ASP A 288 -2.82 19.44 -9.10
C ASP A 288 -4.21 20.03 -8.73
N GLU A 289 -4.66 21.12 -9.36
CA GLU A 289 -6.02 21.67 -9.18
C GLU A 289 -6.76 21.79 -10.51
N ALA A 290 -7.39 20.68 -10.92
CA ALA A 290 -8.50 20.70 -11.85
C ALA A 290 -9.45 19.56 -11.47
N GLU A 291 -10.19 19.73 -10.37
CA GLU A 291 -11.44 19.01 -10.19
C GLU A 291 -12.48 19.57 -11.18
N PRO A 292 -13.15 18.73 -11.99
CA PRO A 292 -14.30 19.16 -12.75
C PRO A 292 -15.53 19.14 -11.83
N THR A 293 -15.97 20.31 -11.38
CA THR A 293 -17.34 20.49 -10.87
C THR A 293 -18.30 20.45 -12.04
N THR A 294 -19.18 19.44 -12.07
CA THR A 294 -20.47 19.48 -12.76
C THR A 294 -21.56 19.11 -11.79
#